data_AF-A0A3D2QYL9-F1
#
_entry.id   AF-A0A3D2QYL9-F1
#
_cell.length_a   1.000
_cell.length_b   1.000
_cell.length_c   1.000
_cell.angle_alpha   90.00
_cell.angle_beta   90.00
_cell.angle_gamma   90.00
#
_symmetry.space_group_name_H-M   'P 1'
#
loop_
_entity.id
_entity.type
_entity.pdbx_description
1 polymer ?
#
loop_
_entity_poly.entity_id
_entity_poly.type
_entity_poly.pdbx_seq_one_letter_code
_entity_poly.pdbx_strand_id
1 'polypeptide(L)' 'MKKIKNLSLLLLILSILTFFTPAKAELKVVTSIKPIHSLASYLMDGIGKPDLIVDGYASPH' A
#
# COMPACT_ATOMS: atom_id res chain seq x y z
N MET A 1 -3.99 24.58 37.64
CA MET A 1 -3.11 23.39 37.52
C MET A 1 -3.84 22.11 37.11
N LYS A 2 -5.00 21.77 37.69
CA LYS A 2 -5.78 20.55 37.35
C LYS A 2 -6.14 20.44 35.85
N LYS A 3 -6.60 21.53 35.22
CA LYS A 3 -6.95 21.57 33.78
C LYS A 3 -5.76 21.25 32.85
N ILE A 4 -4.55 21.69 33.21
CA ILE A 4 -3.32 21.46 32.42
C ILE A 4 -2.86 20.00 32.54
N LYS A 5 -2.95 19.41 33.73
CA LYS A 5 -2.70 17.96 33.94
C LYS A 5 -3.67 17.09 33.13
N ASN A 6 -4.96 17.45 33.10
CA ASN A 6 -5.96 16.73 32.32
C ASN A 6 -5.71 16.84 30.80
N LEU A 7 -5.27 18.01 30.33
CA LEU A 7 -4.90 18.22 28.93
C LEU A 7 -3.65 17.42 28.54
N SER A 8 -2.65 17.37 29.42
CA SER A 8 -1.44 16.57 29.20
C SER A 8 -1.75 15.07 29.13
N LEU A 9 -2.66 14.58 29.98
CA LEU A 9 -3.11 13.19 29.95
C LEU A 9 -3.84 12.87 28.64
N LEU A 10 -4.71 13.78 28.16
CA LEU A 10 -5.41 13.63 26.89
C LEU A 10 -4.43 13.57 25.71
N LEU A 11 -3.42 14.44 25.69
CA LEU A 11 -2.37 14.44 24.66
C LEU A 11 -1.57 13.13 24.66
N LEU A 12 -1.25 12.61 25.84
CA LEU A 12 -0.53 11.34 25.99
C LEU A 12 -1.34 10.18 25.39
N ILE A 13 -2.64 10.10 25.70
CA ILE A 13 -3.54 9.07 25.18
C ILE A 13 -3.67 9.18 23.65
N LEU A 14 -3.80 10.40 23.12
CA LEU A 14 -3.89 10.65 21.69
C LEU A 14 -2.62 10.22 20.95
N SER A 15 -1.45 10.52 21.51
CA SER A 15 -0.15 10.14 20.94
C SER A 15 0.03 8.62 20.84
N ILE A 16 -0.46 7.87 21.83
CA ILE A 16 -0.40 6.40 21.82
C ILE A 16 -1.34 5.85 20.75
N LEU A 17 -2.54 6.44 20.62
CA LEU A 17 -3.55 5.97 19.67
C LEU A 17 -3.12 6.14 18.21
N THR A 18 -2.40 7.22 17.88
CA THR A 18 -1.92 7.48 16.52
C THR A 18 -0.67 6.67 16.15
N PHE A 19 0.02 6.05 17.11
CA PHE A 19 1.26 5.32 16.85
C PHE A 19 1.04 3.96 16.16
N PHE A 20 -0.16 3.38 16.31
CA PHE A 20 -0.48 2.04 15.82
C PHE A 20 -1.23 2.01 14.48
N THR A 21 -1.37 3.14 13.79
CA THR A 21 -2.03 3.14 12.48
C THR A 21 -1.10 2.53 11.43
N PRO A 22 -1.47 1.40 10.80
CA PRO A 22 -0.65 0.83 9.73
C PRO A 22 -0.63 1.81 8.54
N ALA A 23 0.57 2.15 8.08
CA ALA A 23 0.74 2.89 6.84
C ALA A 23 0.36 1.96 5.67
N LYS A 24 -0.83 2.14 5.09
CA LYS A 24 -1.21 1.45 3.86
C LYS A 24 -0.54 2.12 2.67
N ALA A 25 0.45 1.45 2.10
CA ALA A 25 1.00 1.82 0.79
C ALA A 25 0.23 1.06 -0.30
N GLU A 26 -0.22 1.79 -1.31
CA GLU A 26 -0.77 1.17 -2.51
C GLU A 26 0.36 0.45 -3.27
N LEU A 27 0.16 -0.85 -3.54
CA LEU A 27 1.13 -1.64 -4.29
C LEU A 27 0.81 -1.52 -5.79
N LYS A 28 1.66 -0.80 -6.53
CA LYS A 28 1.51 -0.62 -7.98
C LYS A 28 2.61 -1.36 -8.72
N VAL A 29 2.25 -2.47 -9.37
CA VAL A 29 3.16 -3.29 -10.17
C VAL A 29 2.72 -3.24 -11.63
N VAL A 30 3.67 -3.07 -12.53
CA VAL A 30 3.41 -3.05 -13.98
C VAL A 30 4.35 -4.01 -14.69
N THR A 31 3.91 -4.57 -15.80
CA THR A 31 4.69 -5.52 -16.62
C THR A 31 4.58 -5.15 -18.09
N SER A 32 5.64 -5.40 -18.85
CA SER A 32 5.69 -4.97 -20.25
C SER A 32 4.94 -5.91 -21.19
N ILE A 33 4.87 -7.22 -20.89
CA ILE A 33 4.33 -8.25 -21.78
C ILE A 33 3.59 -9.36 -21.02
N LYS A 34 2.66 -10.05 -21.70
CA LYS A 34 1.79 -11.08 -21.11
C LYS A 34 2.51 -12.25 -20.41
N PRO A 35 3.63 -12.81 -20.94
CA PRO A 35 4.32 -13.90 -20.24
C PRO A 35 4.82 -13.48 -18.85
N ILE A 36 5.37 -12.26 -18.74
CA ILE A 36 5.85 -11.72 -17.46
C ILE A 36 4.69 -11.32 -16.55
N HIS A 37 3.61 -10.74 -17.11
CA HIS A 37 2.36 -10.51 -16.37
C HIS A 37 1.85 -11.79 -15.70
N SER A 38 1.82 -12.91 -16.43
CA SER A 38 1.33 -14.20 -15.90
C SER A 38 2.18 -14.71 -14.74
N LEU A 39 3.51 -14.63 -14.86
CA LEU A 39 4.42 -15.05 -13.79
C LEU A 39 4.27 -14.19 -12.54
N ALA A 40 4.25 -12.86 -12.72
CA ALA A 40 4.10 -11.91 -11.62
C ALA A 40 2.71 -12.03 -10.95
N SER A 41 1.65 -12.25 -11.72
CA SER A 41 0.30 -12.49 -11.19
C SER A 41 0.26 -13.70 -10.27
N TYR A 42 0.97 -14.78 -10.61
CA TYR A 42 1.04 -15.97 -9.76
C TYR A 42 1.76 -15.70 -8.44
N LEU A 43 2.82 -14.89 -8.46
CA LEU A 43 3.53 -14.47 -7.23
C LEU A 43 2.71 -13.50 -6.37
N MET A 44 1.83 -12.72 -6.99
CA MET A 44 1.01 -11.70 -6.33
C MET A 44 -0.37 -12.21 -5.89
N ASP A 45 -0.59 -13.53 -5.90
CA ASP A 45 -1.87 -14.13 -5.52
C ASP A 45 -2.31 -13.67 -4.11
N GLY A 46 -3.58 -13.26 -3.99
CA GLY A 46 -4.14 -12.66 -2.78
C GLY A 46 -3.75 -11.21 -2.47
N ILE A 47 -2.80 -10.61 -3.22
CA ILE A 47 -2.36 -9.21 -3.05
C ILE A 47 -2.97 -8.32 -4.14
N GLY A 48 -3.01 -8.81 -5.39
CA GLY A 48 -3.53 -8.09 -6.54
C GLY A 48 -2.99 -8.65 -7.86
N LYS A 49 -3.10 -7.88 -8.94
CA LYS A 49 -2.54 -8.23 -10.26
C LYS A 49 -1.72 -7.07 -10.80
N PRO A 50 -0.62 -7.33 -11.52
CA PRO A 50 0.13 -6.28 -12.19
C PRO A 50 -0.67 -5.72 -13.37
N ASP A 51 -0.48 -4.44 -13.68
CA ASP A 51 -1.00 -3.88 -14.93
C ASP A 51 -0.07 -4.23 -16.10
N LEU A 52 -0.61 -4.22 -17.31
CA LEU A 52 0.14 -4.45 -18.54
C LEU A 52 0.40 -3.11 -19.23
N ILE A 53 1.66 -2.81 -19.54
CA ILE A 53 2.05 -1.56 -20.22
C ILE A 53 1.72 -1.63 -21.72
N VAL A 54 1.94 -2.79 -22.34
CA VAL A 54 1.66 -3.02 -23.75
C VAL A 54 0.50 -4.00 -23.88
N ASP A 55 -0.69 -3.47 -24.12
CA ASP A 55 -1.89 -4.28 -24.25
C ASP A 55 -1.89 -5.09 -25.56
N GLY A 56 -1.88 -6.41 -25.44
CA GLY A 56 -2.24 -7.29 -26.55
C GLY A 56 -1.08 -7.68 -27.49
N TYR A 57 -1.32 -7.54 -28.79
CA TYR A 57 -0.43 -7.95 -29.90
C TYR A 57 0.49 -6.81 -30.37
N ALA A 58 0.46 -5.66 -29.70
CA ALA A 58 1.39 -4.57 -29.99
C ALA A 58 2.82 -5.05 -29.70
N SER A 59 3.71 -4.81 -30.66
CA SER A 59 5.13 -5.06 -30.46
C SER A 59 5.64 -4.15 -29.35
N PRO A 60 6.43 -4.66 -28.38
CA PRO A 60 7.13 -3.81 -27.42
C PRO A 60 8.30 -3.02 -28.07
N HIS A 61 8.57 -3.26 -29.36
CA HIS A 61 9.59 -2.59 -30.18
C HIS A 61 8.95 -1.94 -31.40
#